data_AF-A0A4R4X4Q1-F1
#
_entry.id   AF-A0A4R4X4Q1-F1
#
_cell.length_a   1.000
_cell.length_b   1.000
_cell.length_c   1.000
_cell.angle_alpha   90.00
_cell.angle_beta   90.00
_cell.angle_gamma   90.00
#
_symmetry.space_group_name_H-M   'P 1'
#
loop_
_entity.id
_entity.type
_entity.pdbx_description
1 polymer ?
#
loop_
_entity_poly.entity_id
_entity_poly.type
_entity_poly.pdbx_seq_one_letter_code
_entity_poly.pdbx_strand_id
1 'polypeptide(L)'
;MRSSALRAAGGCVLAGASPASATSHYGKSTWISAERGWQHAGVYVEPGDMIRIRYAGGRWTVDHRAFPYVSSAGYARHIDRRIYQQCKILSRHPHGSMIAKINGDHYRVGSRALIRAREAGFLQLRVNDANGCLRDNDGSARVKITVADH
;
A
#
# COMPACT_ATOMS: atom_id res chain seq x y z
N MET A 1 -7.30 -74.71 30.08
CA MET A 1 -8.06 -74.03 29.01
C MET A 1 -8.46 -72.65 29.51
N ARG A 2 -8.05 -71.59 28.78
CA ARG A 2 -8.74 -70.30 28.48
C ARG A 2 -9.44 -69.55 29.65
N SER A 3 -9.31 -68.25 29.86
CA SER A 3 -8.86 -67.14 29.01
C SER A 3 -8.56 -65.91 29.88
N SER A 4 -7.49 -65.20 29.53
CA SER A 4 -7.29 -63.78 29.84
C SER A 4 -8.38 -62.92 29.18
N ALA A 5 -8.81 -61.86 29.85
CA ALA A 5 -9.52 -60.75 29.21
C ALA A 5 -8.80 -59.43 29.56
N LEU A 6 -8.22 -58.83 28.52
CA LEU A 6 -7.60 -57.51 28.50
C LEU A 6 -8.63 -56.42 28.85
N ARG A 7 -8.28 -55.51 29.75
CA ARG A 7 -8.95 -54.20 29.88
C ARG A 7 -8.41 -53.27 28.79
N ALA A 8 -9.28 -52.84 27.88
CA ALA A 8 -8.99 -51.76 26.96
C ALA A 8 -9.15 -50.42 27.71
N ALA A 9 -8.09 -49.62 27.76
CA ALA A 9 -8.14 -48.23 28.21
C ALA A 9 -8.56 -47.35 27.02
N GLY A 10 -9.70 -46.66 27.15
CA GLY A 10 -10.16 -45.67 26.18
C GLY A 10 -9.29 -44.42 26.23
N GLY A 11 -8.55 -44.17 25.15
CA GLY A 11 -7.77 -42.94 24.96
C GLY A 11 -8.69 -41.75 24.70
N CYS A 12 -8.64 -40.76 25.58
CA CYS A 12 -9.27 -39.46 25.36
C CYS A 12 -8.40 -38.65 24.40
N VAL A 13 -8.80 -38.56 23.13
CA VAL A 13 -8.13 -37.72 22.13
C VAL A 13 -8.50 -36.27 22.43
N LEU A 14 -7.59 -35.53 23.06
CA LEU A 14 -7.69 -34.09 23.19
C LEU A 14 -7.45 -33.48 21.80
N ALA A 15 -8.53 -33.10 21.11
CA ALA A 15 -8.45 -32.25 19.94
C ALA A 15 -7.93 -30.87 20.39
N GLY A 16 -6.64 -30.61 20.20
CA GLY A 16 -6.08 -29.28 20.33
C GLY A 16 -6.67 -28.40 19.24
N ALA A 17 -7.62 -27.53 19.58
CA ALA A 17 -8.04 -26.46 18.70
C ALA A 17 -6.85 -25.53 18.47
N SER A 18 -6.37 -25.44 17.23
CA SER A 18 -5.37 -24.44 16.84
C SER A 18 -5.89 -23.05 17.23
N PRO A 19 -5.08 -22.17 17.85
CA PRO A 19 -5.50 -20.80 18.05
C PRO A 19 -5.76 -20.18 16.69
N ALA A 20 -6.95 -19.63 16.49
CA ALA A 20 -7.20 -18.73 15.37
C ALA A 20 -6.20 -17.58 15.49
N SER A 21 -5.32 -17.41 14.50
CA SER A 21 -4.40 -16.28 14.44
C SER A 21 -5.21 -15.00 14.57
N ALA A 22 -4.98 -14.25 15.66
CA ALA A 22 -5.61 -12.94 15.81
C ALA A 22 -4.97 -11.99 14.81
N THR A 23 -5.70 -11.63 13.76
CA THR A 23 -5.26 -10.61 12.80
C THR A 23 -4.99 -9.31 13.56
N SER A 24 -3.72 -8.94 13.66
CA SER A 24 -3.34 -7.64 14.20
C SER A 24 -3.68 -6.55 13.17
N HIS A 25 -4.28 -5.49 13.68
CA HIS A 25 -4.62 -4.30 12.90
C HIS A 25 -3.91 -3.10 13.47
N TYR A 26 -2.99 -2.53 12.69
CA TYR A 26 -2.38 -1.25 13.07
C TYR A 26 -2.61 -0.19 11.99
N GLY A 27 -2.73 1.05 12.46
CA GLY A 27 -2.99 2.22 11.64
C GLY A 27 -1.82 3.20 11.69
N LYS A 28 -1.43 3.76 10.54
CA LYS A 28 -0.43 4.80 10.43
C LYS A 28 -0.93 5.96 9.59
N SER A 29 -0.62 7.19 10.00
CA SER A 29 -0.82 8.37 9.17
C SER A 29 0.51 9.03 8.85
N THR A 30 0.70 9.44 7.61
CA THR A 30 1.95 10.12 7.19
C THR A 30 1.70 11.09 6.03
N TRP A 31 2.62 12.02 5.85
CA TRP A 31 2.65 12.96 4.72
C TRP A 31 3.63 12.47 3.66
N ILE A 32 3.21 12.55 2.39
CA ILE A 32 4.03 12.22 1.23
C ILE A 32 4.19 13.49 0.41
N SER A 33 5.43 13.95 0.24
CA SER A 33 5.77 15.12 -0.58
C SER A 33 5.80 14.74 -2.07
N ALA A 34 5.36 15.66 -2.94
CA ALA A 34 5.47 15.50 -4.39
C ALA A 34 6.86 15.85 -4.93
N GLU A 35 7.67 16.59 -4.16
CA GLU A 35 9.03 17.02 -4.53
C GLU A 35 10.08 15.91 -4.35
N ARG A 36 9.67 14.77 -3.78
CA ARG A 36 10.56 13.67 -3.43
C ARG A 36 10.14 12.40 -4.15
N GLY A 37 11.13 11.54 -4.41
CA GLY A 37 10.91 10.21 -4.97
C GLY A 37 10.19 9.27 -3.98
N TRP A 38 10.54 7.98 -4.05
CA TRP A 38 9.99 6.98 -3.13
C TRP A 38 10.26 7.33 -1.66
N GLN A 39 9.21 7.45 -0.87
CA GLN A 39 9.27 7.76 0.55
C GLN A 39 8.74 6.59 1.37
N HIS A 40 9.50 6.14 2.38
CA HIS A 40 9.03 5.11 3.30
C HIS A 40 7.81 5.62 4.06
N ALA A 41 6.71 4.88 4.01
CA ALA A 41 5.54 5.15 4.84
C ALA A 41 5.73 4.65 6.28
N GLY A 42 6.87 3.98 6.55
CA GLY A 42 7.23 3.38 7.83
C GLY A 42 6.25 2.29 8.26
N VAL A 43 5.78 1.51 7.28
CA VAL A 43 4.96 0.32 7.41
C VAL A 43 5.78 -0.79 6.75
N TYR A 44 6.12 -1.82 7.52
CA TYR A 44 6.69 -3.06 6.98
C TYR A 44 5.56 -4.07 6.86
N VAL A 45 5.56 -4.83 5.78
CA VAL A 45 4.52 -5.82 5.48
C VAL A 45 5.17 -7.15 5.12
N GLU A 46 4.45 -8.23 5.36
CA GLU A 46 4.80 -9.59 4.99
C GLU A 46 3.90 -10.10 3.86
N PRO A 47 4.32 -11.13 3.10
CA PRO A 47 3.50 -11.71 2.04
C PRO A 47 2.17 -12.22 2.60
N GLY A 48 1.06 -11.75 2.05
CA GLY A 48 -0.28 -12.11 2.53
C GLY A 48 -1.02 -10.95 3.16
N ASP A 49 -0.31 -10.00 3.78
CA ASP A 49 -0.91 -8.87 4.49
C ASP A 49 -1.85 -8.05 3.59
N MET A 50 -2.95 -7.60 4.17
CA MET A 50 -3.92 -6.74 3.50
C MET A 50 -3.73 -5.28 3.92
N ILE A 51 -3.31 -4.46 2.96
CA ILE A 51 -2.94 -3.06 3.17
C ILE A 51 -4.03 -2.17 2.59
N ARG A 52 -4.72 -1.42 3.45
CA ARG A 52 -5.69 -0.40 3.05
C ARG A 52 -5.05 0.98 3.14
N ILE A 53 -4.96 1.66 2.00
CA ILE A 53 -4.42 3.01 1.91
C ILE A 53 -5.56 3.96 1.54
N ARG A 54 -5.67 5.08 2.25
CA ARG A 54 -6.68 6.12 2.01
C ARG A 54 -6.06 7.49 2.08
N TYR A 55 -6.37 8.32 1.10
CA TYR A 55 -6.12 9.75 1.17
C TYR A 55 -6.90 10.39 2.33
N ALA A 56 -6.24 11.31 3.03
CA ALA A 56 -6.75 11.93 4.25
C ALA A 56 -6.64 13.48 4.25
N GLY A 57 -6.17 14.09 3.16
CA GLY A 57 -6.05 15.54 3.00
C GLY A 57 -4.76 15.97 2.30
N GLY A 58 -4.60 17.27 2.11
CA GLY A 58 -3.45 17.85 1.38
C GLY A 58 -3.68 17.94 -0.12
N ARG A 59 -2.76 18.58 -0.82
CA ARG A 59 -2.83 18.77 -2.26
C ARG A 59 -1.42 18.94 -2.79
N TRP A 60 -1.18 18.51 -4.03
CA TRP A 60 0.10 18.66 -4.69
C TRP A 60 -0.08 18.97 -6.18
N THR A 61 0.99 19.35 -6.84
CA THR A 61 1.05 19.53 -8.29
C THR A 61 2.35 18.92 -8.81
N VAL A 62 2.37 18.51 -10.08
CA VAL A 62 3.59 18.06 -10.77
C VAL A 62 4.29 19.17 -11.55
N ASP A 63 3.72 20.37 -11.54
CA ASP A 63 4.39 21.60 -11.98
C ASP A 63 3.60 22.77 -11.38
N HIS A 64 4.15 23.44 -10.37
CA HIS A 64 3.50 24.59 -9.73
C HIS A 64 3.36 25.82 -10.63
N ARG A 65 4.02 25.82 -11.79
CA ARG A 65 4.02 26.93 -12.75
C ARG A 65 2.95 26.73 -13.82
N ALA A 66 2.61 25.49 -14.14
CA ALA A 66 1.74 25.16 -15.28
C ALA A 66 0.44 24.43 -14.91
N PHE A 67 0.40 23.68 -13.81
CA PHE A 67 -0.72 22.80 -13.50
C PHE A 67 -1.36 23.08 -12.14
N PRO A 68 -2.69 22.90 -12.01
CA PRO A 68 -3.38 23.11 -10.76
C PRO A 68 -2.95 22.07 -9.70
N TYR A 69 -3.14 22.42 -8.43
CA TYR A 69 -3.03 21.43 -7.36
C TYR A 69 -4.19 20.45 -7.43
N VAL A 70 -3.89 19.17 -7.22
CA VAL A 70 -4.83 18.05 -7.21
C VAL A 70 -4.72 17.27 -5.91
N SER A 71 -5.75 16.46 -5.61
CA SER A 71 -5.65 15.44 -4.58
C SER A 71 -4.78 14.27 -5.06
N SER A 72 -4.59 13.26 -4.20
CA SER A 72 -3.87 12.03 -4.58
C SER A 72 -4.54 11.22 -5.71
N ALA A 73 -5.74 11.60 -6.16
CA ALA A 73 -6.38 11.01 -7.34
C ALA A 73 -5.60 11.31 -8.64
N GLY A 74 -4.85 12.41 -8.68
CA GLY A 74 -4.15 12.89 -9.86
C GLY A 74 -5.01 13.74 -10.79
N TYR A 75 -4.44 14.08 -11.95
CA TYR A 75 -5.08 14.95 -12.92
C TYR A 75 -6.22 14.27 -13.69
N ALA A 76 -7.23 15.06 -14.05
CA ALA A 76 -8.22 14.65 -15.04
C ALA A 76 -7.54 14.44 -16.40
N ARG A 77 -8.07 13.50 -17.20
CA ARG A 77 -7.49 13.08 -18.49
C ARG A 77 -7.12 14.23 -19.43
N HIS A 78 -7.92 15.30 -19.47
CA HIS A 78 -7.69 16.43 -20.37
C HIS A 78 -6.50 17.32 -19.96
N ILE A 79 -6.15 17.36 -18.67
CA ILE A 79 -4.91 17.98 -18.17
C ILE A 79 -3.77 16.98 -18.29
N ASP A 80 -3.98 15.74 -17.85
CA ASP A 80 -2.98 14.68 -17.83
C ASP A 80 -2.28 14.48 -19.19
N ARG A 81 -3.04 14.53 -20.30
CA ARG A 81 -2.50 14.41 -21.67
C ARG A 81 -1.59 15.55 -22.12
N ARG A 82 -1.58 16.68 -21.40
CA ARG A 82 -0.75 17.86 -21.69
C ARG A 82 0.60 17.81 -20.97
N ILE A 83 0.75 16.91 -20.01
CA ILE A 83 1.97 16.72 -19.23
C ILE A 83 2.89 15.78 -20.01
N TYR A 84 4.21 15.89 -19.81
CA TYR A 84 5.17 15.06 -20.53
C TYR A 84 5.08 13.59 -20.09
N GLN A 85 4.52 12.74 -20.97
CA GLN A 85 4.09 11.39 -20.61
C GLN A 85 5.23 10.44 -20.19
N GLN A 86 6.47 10.70 -20.62
CA GLN A 86 7.62 9.86 -20.25
C GLN A 86 8.00 9.99 -18.77
N CYS A 87 7.46 10.99 -18.05
CA CYS A 87 7.63 11.12 -16.62
C CYS A 87 6.70 10.19 -15.81
N LYS A 88 5.77 9.45 -16.42
CA LYS A 88 4.93 8.51 -15.67
C LYS A 88 5.68 7.24 -15.32
N ILE A 89 5.64 6.86 -14.04
CA ILE A 89 6.13 5.54 -13.59
C ILE A 89 5.09 4.48 -13.90
N LEU A 90 3.83 4.74 -13.55
CA LEU A 90 2.71 3.95 -14.00
C LEU A 90 2.07 4.65 -15.21
N SER A 91 2.55 4.31 -16.40
CA SER A 91 2.19 4.96 -17.67
C SER A 91 0.69 4.99 -17.97
N ARG A 92 -0.05 3.98 -17.49
CA ARG A 92 -1.51 3.86 -17.66
C ARG A 92 -2.33 4.63 -16.62
N HIS A 93 -1.68 5.38 -15.73
CA HIS A 93 -2.33 6.14 -14.67
C HIS A 93 -1.99 7.63 -14.74
N PRO A 94 -2.86 8.51 -14.22
CA PRO A 94 -2.63 9.95 -14.33
C PRO A 94 -1.33 10.38 -13.63
N HIS A 95 -0.67 11.41 -14.15
CA HIS A 95 0.26 12.22 -13.36
C HIS A 95 -0.43 12.71 -12.09
N GLY A 96 0.36 12.99 -11.07
CA GLY A 96 -0.18 13.47 -9.80
C GLY A 96 -0.96 12.41 -9.03
N SER A 97 -1.21 11.22 -9.57
CA SER A 97 -1.87 10.16 -8.80
C SER A 97 -0.89 9.54 -7.82
N MET A 98 -1.33 9.19 -6.63
CA MET A 98 -0.47 8.49 -5.68
C MET A 98 -0.25 7.04 -6.13
N ILE A 99 0.99 6.59 -6.00
CA ILE A 99 1.39 5.21 -6.26
C ILE A 99 2.17 4.67 -5.08
N ALA A 100 2.14 3.35 -4.94
CA ALA A 100 2.86 2.62 -3.91
C ALA A 100 3.88 1.68 -4.54
N LYS A 101 4.89 1.34 -3.74
CA LYS A 101 5.85 0.30 -4.06
C LYS A 101 6.16 -0.53 -2.82
N ILE A 102 6.26 -1.84 -3.00
CA ILE A 102 6.81 -2.78 -2.02
C ILE A 102 7.88 -3.57 -2.80
N ASN A 103 9.15 -3.38 -2.46
CA ASN A 103 10.29 -3.87 -3.25
C ASN A 103 10.19 -3.51 -4.75
N GLY A 104 10.04 -4.51 -5.63
CA GLY A 104 9.90 -4.34 -7.07
C GLY A 104 8.45 -4.12 -7.53
N ASP A 105 7.48 -4.43 -6.68
CA ASP A 105 6.07 -4.35 -7.03
C ASP A 105 5.52 -2.94 -6.91
N HIS A 106 4.86 -2.47 -7.97
CA HIS A 106 4.24 -1.16 -8.04
C HIS A 106 2.72 -1.25 -8.08
N TYR A 107 2.06 -0.36 -7.35
CA TYR A 107 0.61 -0.35 -7.21
C TYR A 107 0.04 1.04 -7.44
N ARG A 108 -1.11 1.09 -8.10
CA ARG A 108 -1.92 2.32 -8.12
C ARG A 108 -2.59 2.52 -6.76
N VAL A 109 -2.48 3.71 -6.20
CA VAL A 109 -3.20 4.09 -4.98
C VAL A 109 -4.33 5.07 -5.26
N GLY A 110 -4.06 6.17 -5.96
CA GLY A 110 -5.06 7.22 -6.15
C GLY A 110 -5.61 7.74 -4.82
N SER A 111 -6.93 7.89 -4.69
CA SER A 111 -7.58 8.27 -3.43
C SER A 111 -7.71 7.13 -2.42
N ARG A 112 -7.72 5.87 -2.89
CA ARG A 112 -7.83 4.67 -2.04
C ARG A 112 -7.36 3.43 -2.79
N ALA A 113 -6.71 2.51 -2.06
CA ALA A 113 -6.41 1.18 -2.55
C ALA A 113 -6.52 0.13 -1.44
N LEU A 114 -6.74 -1.10 -1.86
CA LEU A 114 -6.56 -2.30 -1.07
C LEU A 114 -5.53 -3.16 -1.81
N ILE A 115 -4.39 -3.41 -1.16
CA ILE A 115 -3.26 -4.14 -1.73
C ILE A 115 -3.04 -5.38 -0.88
N ARG A 116 -2.87 -6.53 -1.53
CA ARG A 116 -2.34 -7.71 -0.87
C ARG A 116 -0.84 -7.74 -1.10
N ALA A 117 -0.03 -7.75 -0.05
CA ALA A 117 1.41 -7.85 -0.18
C ALA A 117 1.79 -9.20 -0.80
N ARG A 118 2.61 -9.18 -1.84
CA ARG A 118 3.17 -10.40 -2.48
C ARG A 118 4.58 -10.72 -2.01
N GLU A 119 5.27 -9.72 -1.47
CA GLU A 119 6.62 -9.80 -0.97
C GLU A 119 6.72 -9.03 0.35
N ALA A 120 7.68 -9.42 1.18
CA ALA A 120 8.00 -8.70 2.40
C ALA A 120 8.76 -7.41 2.09
N GLY A 121 8.44 -6.30 2.75
CA GLY A 121 9.20 -5.07 2.58
C GLY A 121 8.54 -3.83 3.15
N PHE A 122 9.25 -2.70 3.08
CA PHE A 122 8.66 -1.42 3.45
C PHE A 122 7.74 -0.89 2.35
N LEU A 123 6.52 -0.52 2.73
CA LEU A 123 5.64 0.25 1.89
C LEU A 123 6.26 1.63 1.63
N GLN A 124 6.50 1.93 0.36
CA GLN A 124 6.95 3.24 -0.11
C GLN A 124 5.83 3.90 -0.93
N LEU A 125 5.69 5.22 -0.81
CA LEU A 125 4.69 6.01 -1.54
C LEU A 125 5.37 7.16 -2.29
N ARG A 126 4.74 7.60 -3.38
CA ARG A 126 5.12 8.81 -4.13
C ARG A 126 3.97 9.32 -4.99
N VAL A 127 4.16 10.50 -5.55
CA VAL A 127 3.42 10.99 -6.71
C VAL A 127 3.85 10.24 -7.99
N ASN A 128 2.91 9.94 -8.89
CA ASN A 128 3.18 9.32 -10.20
C ASN A 128 3.83 10.33 -11.15
N ASP A 129 5.11 10.57 -10.89
CA ASP A 129 5.94 11.48 -11.66
C ASP A 129 7.41 11.12 -11.38
N ALA A 130 8.23 10.94 -12.42
CA ALA A 130 9.53 10.27 -12.36
C ALA A 130 10.63 11.17 -11.79
N ASN A 131 11.75 10.57 -11.38
CA ASN A 131 12.81 11.30 -10.67
C ASN A 131 13.36 12.52 -11.43
N GLY A 132 13.44 12.45 -12.77
CA GLY A 132 13.89 13.56 -13.60
C GLY A 132 12.89 14.73 -13.70
N CYS A 133 11.70 14.59 -13.13
CA CYS A 133 10.56 15.48 -13.31
C CYS A 133 10.06 16.08 -11.99
N LEU A 134 10.72 15.78 -10.85
CA LEU A 134 10.25 16.22 -9.54
C LEU A 134 10.54 17.70 -9.20
N ARG A 135 11.36 18.38 -10.01
CA ARG A 135 11.97 19.67 -9.65
C ARG A 135 10.95 20.81 -9.53
N ASP A 136 9.90 20.74 -10.32
CA ASP A 136 8.79 21.69 -10.38
C ASP A 136 7.53 21.19 -9.65
N ASN A 137 7.58 19.99 -9.08
CA ASN A 137 6.53 19.50 -8.20
C ASN A 137 6.46 20.39 -6.95
N ASP A 138 5.27 20.46 -6.35
CA ASP A 138 5.06 21.14 -5.08
C ASP A 138 3.93 20.50 -4.27
N GLY A 139 4.02 20.64 -2.95
CA GLY A 139 2.98 20.24 -2.02
C GLY A 139 3.06 18.79 -1.58
N SER A 140 2.05 18.38 -0.83
CA SER A 140 2.04 17.07 -0.16
C SER A 140 0.63 16.54 0.07
N ALA A 141 0.53 15.21 0.15
CA ALA A 141 -0.71 14.50 0.46
C ALA A 141 -0.56 13.70 1.74
N ARG A 142 -1.52 13.84 2.65
CA ARG A 142 -1.63 13.03 3.87
C ARG A 142 -2.39 11.75 3.56
N VAL A 143 -1.89 10.63 4.07
CA VAL A 143 -2.52 9.32 3.92
C VAL A 143 -2.75 8.66 5.28
N LYS A 144 -3.76 7.80 5.31
CA LYS A 144 -4.01 6.81 6.36
C LYS A 144 -3.77 5.43 5.77
N ILE A 145 -2.98 4.62 6.46
CA ILE A 145 -2.63 3.25 6.10
C ILE A 145 -3.11 2.36 7.24
N THR A 146 -3.78 1.27 6.90
CA THR A 146 -4.14 0.22 7.84
C THR A 146 -3.63 -1.09 7.28
N VAL A 147 -2.97 -1.89 8.10
CA VAL A 147 -2.55 -3.24 7.76
C VAL A 147 -3.39 -4.22 8.56
N ALA A 148 -3.72 -5.34 7.93
CA ALA A 148 -4.32 -6.50 8.55
C ALA A 148 -3.38 -7.68 8.24
N ASP A 149 -2.76 -8.21 9.28
CA ASP A 149 -1.83 -9.32 9.18
C ASP A 149 -2.59 -10.59 8.75
N HIS A 150 -1.94 -11.42 7.94
CA HIS A 150 -2.54 -12.63 7.37
C HIS A 150 -2.53 -13.84 8.31
#